data_AF-A0A3M7T7F4-F1
#
_entry.id   AF-A0A3M7T7F4-F1
#
_cell.length_a   1.000
_cell.length_b   1.000
_cell.length_c   1.000
_cell.angle_alpha   90.00
_cell.angle_beta   90.00
_cell.angle_gamma   90.00
#
_symmetry.space_group_name_H-M   'P 1'
#
loop_
_entity.id
_entity.type
_entity.pdbx_description
1 polymer ?
#
loop_
_entity_poly.entity_id
_entity_poly.type
_entity_poly.pdbx_seq_one_letter_code
_entity_poly.pdbx_strand_id
1 'polypeptide(L)'
;MNQILIRVVSRYAPIITFPVAVILGFIGYSFETAITDKKTPYLENSIEDQREKRFMNNPESEYHTNIPKNIFERNDPKNLK
;
A
#
# COMPACT_ATOMS: atom_id res chain seq x y z
N MET A 1 -15.47 -45.99 8.37
CA MET A 1 -14.52 -44.96 7.88
C MET A 1 -13.63 -45.61 6.83
N ASN A 2 -13.80 -45.26 5.56
CA ASN A 2 -13.15 -45.96 4.45
C ASN A 2 -11.64 -45.60 4.39
N GLN A 3 -10.80 -46.42 5.01
CA GLN A 3 -9.35 -46.18 5.20
C GLN A 3 -8.60 -45.95 3.87
N ILE A 4 -9.11 -46.54 2.79
CA ILE A 4 -8.58 -46.39 1.44
C ILE A 4 -8.71 -44.95 0.95
N LEU A 5 -9.84 -44.30 1.23
CA LEU A 5 -10.13 -42.93 0.80
C LEU A 5 -9.23 -41.92 1.51
N ILE A 6 -9.03 -42.08 2.82
CA ILE A 6 -8.13 -41.24 3.61
C ILE A 6 -6.68 -41.35 3.11
N ARG A 7 -6.24 -42.56 2.74
CA ARG A 7 -4.88 -42.80 2.22
C ARG A 7 -4.64 -42.15 0.86
N VAL A 8 -5.64 -42.22 -0.03
CA VAL A 8 -5.56 -41.60 -1.36
C VAL A 8 -5.56 -40.08 -1.23
N VAL A 9 -6.48 -39.53 -0.43
CA VAL A 9 -6.55 -38.07 -0.21
C VAL A 9 -5.26 -37.55 0.43
N SER A 10 -4.75 -38.19 1.49
CA SER A 10 -3.52 -37.73 2.15
C SER A 10 -2.27 -37.82 1.27
N ARG A 11 -2.19 -38.80 0.35
CA ARG A 11 -1.07 -38.92 -0.60
C ARG A 11 -1.10 -37.84 -1.68
N TYR A 12 -2.27 -37.53 -2.24
CA TYR A 12 -2.39 -36.59 -3.36
C TYR A 12 -2.70 -35.16 -2.91
N ALA A 13 -3.13 -34.95 -1.66
CA ALA A 13 -3.45 -33.63 -1.11
C ALA A 13 -2.35 -32.59 -1.39
N PRO A 14 -1.05 -32.84 -1.12
CA PRO A 14 -0.01 -31.83 -1.36
C PRO A 14 0.13 -31.40 -2.82
N ILE A 15 -0.22 -32.28 -3.76
CA ILE A 15 -0.10 -32.03 -5.20
C ILE A 15 -1.29 -31.23 -5.73
N ILE A 16 -2.50 -31.50 -5.21
CA ILE A 16 -3.73 -30.86 -5.67
C ILE A 16 -4.05 -29.57 -4.92
N THR A 17 -3.57 -29.41 -3.67
CA THR A 17 -3.89 -28.24 -2.84
C THR A 17 -3.34 -26.96 -3.44
N PHE A 18 -2.10 -26.98 -3.95
CA PHE A 18 -1.48 -25.82 -4.57
C PHE A 18 -2.25 -25.28 -5.79
N PRO A 19 -2.55 -26.08 -6.84
CA PRO A 19 -3.32 -25.58 -7.98
C PRO A 19 -4.73 -25.15 -7.58
N VAL A 20 -5.38 -25.84 -6.64
CA VAL A 20 -6.71 -25.43 -6.13
C VAL A 20 -6.62 -24.08 -5.41
N ALA A 21 -5.59 -23.86 -4.58
CA ALA A 21 -5.37 -22.60 -3.89
C ALA A 21 -5.12 -21.44 -4.87
N VAL A 22 -4.38 -21.68 -5.96
CA VAL A 22 -4.16 -20.68 -7.01
C VAL A 22 -5.48 -20.29 -7.68
N ILE A 23 -6.33 -21.26 -8.02
CA ILE A 23 -7.64 -21.00 -8.63
C ILE A 23 -8.53 -20.20 -7.67
N LEU A 24 -8.60 -20.62 -6.40
CA LEU A 24 -9.37 -19.92 -5.38
C LEU A 24 -8.85 -18.50 -5.13
N GLY A 25 -7.53 -18.30 -5.16
CA GLY A 25 -6.91 -16.98 -5.05
C GLY A 25 -7.29 -16.07 -6.22
N PHE A 26 -7.28 -16.60 -7.45
CA PHE A 26 -7.67 -15.83 -8.64
C PHE A 26 -9.16 -15.42 -8.61
N ILE A 27 -10.01 -16.36 -8.19
CA ILE A 27 -11.43 -16.09 -7.98
C ILE A 27 -11.61 -15.03 -6.88
N GLY A 28 -10.97 -15.23 -5.72
CA GLY A 28 -11.01 -14.31 -4.59
C GLY A 28 -10.56 -12.89 -4.95
N TYR A 29 -9.47 -12.74 -5.69
CA TYR A 29 -8.98 -11.44 -6.17
C TYR A 29 -10.02 -10.72 -7.05
N SER A 30 -10.73 -11.47 -7.89
CA SER A 30 -11.79 -10.94 -8.75
C SER A 30 -13.01 -10.49 -7.92
N PHE A 31 -13.40 -11.28 -6.91
CA PHE A 31 -14.48 -10.93 -5.98
C PHE A 31 -14.12 -9.75 -5.08
N GLU A 32 -12.90 -9.70 -4.56
CA GLU A 32 -12.40 -8.59 -3.75
C GLU A 32 -12.42 -7.28 -4.55
N THR A 33 -12.01 -7.33 -5.82
CA THR A 33 -12.07 -6.18 -6.74
C THR A 33 -13.51 -5.75 -7.02
N ALA A 34 -14.47 -6.69 -7.09
CA ALA A 34 -15.86 -6.40 -7.36
C ALA A 34 -16.64 -5.85 -6.14
N ILE A 35 -16.22 -6.21 -4.92
CA ILE A 35 -16.89 -5.82 -3.66
C ILE A 35 -16.25 -4.55 -3.06
N THR A 36 -14.94 -4.35 -3.29
CA THR A 36 -14.21 -3.21 -2.72
C THR A 36 -14.27 -1.99 -3.65
N ASP A 37 -15.11 -1.02 -3.30
CA ASP A 37 -15.08 0.33 -3.90
C ASP A 37 -13.84 1.16 -3.49
N LYS A 38 -13.07 0.68 -2.49
CA LYS A 38 -11.80 1.28 -2.09
C LYS A 38 -10.68 0.84 -3.03
N LYS A 39 -10.72 1.29 -4.28
CA LYS A 39 -9.48 1.39 -5.07
C LYS A 39 -8.59 2.37 -4.32
N THR A 40 -7.58 1.88 -3.60
CA THR A 40 -6.45 2.74 -3.24
C THR A 40 -5.96 3.33 -4.55
N PRO A 41 -6.10 4.64 -4.78
CA PRO A 41 -5.70 5.20 -6.05
C PRO A 41 -4.22 4.91 -6.19
N TYR A 42 -3.86 4.28 -7.31
CA TYR A 42 -2.46 4.19 -7.66
C TYR A 42 -1.95 5.61 -7.75
N LEU A 43 -1.03 5.96 -6.86
CA LEU A 43 -0.44 7.29 -6.86
C LEU A 43 0.44 7.37 -8.11
N GLU A 44 -0.03 8.07 -9.13
CA GLU A 44 0.71 8.23 -10.40
C GLU A 44 2.10 8.85 -10.20
N ASN A 45 2.30 9.58 -9.11
CA ASN A 45 3.56 10.24 -8.79
C ASN A 45 4.07 9.76 -7.43
N SER A 46 5.40 9.80 -7.25
CA SER A 46 6.02 9.51 -5.96
C SER A 46 5.43 10.41 -4.87
N ILE A 47 5.47 9.93 -3.62
CA ILE A 47 5.06 10.74 -2.47
C ILE A 47 5.85 12.06 -2.43
N GLU A 48 7.11 12.02 -2.87
CA GLU A 48 7.97 13.21 -2.97
C GLU A 48 7.46 14.20 -4.02
N ASP A 49 7.21 13.73 -5.24
CA ASP A 49 6.64 14.54 -6.33
C ASP A 49 5.29 15.17 -5.93
N GLN A 50 4.45 14.43 -5.19
CA GLN A 50 3.18 14.95 -4.70
C GLN A 50 3.37 16.04 -3.64
N ARG A 51 4.37 15.89 -2.77
CA ARG A 51 4.70 16.92 -1.77
C ARG A 51 5.20 18.16 -2.47
N GLU A 52 6.13 18.02 -3.42
CA GLU A 52 6.67 19.12 -4.20
C GLU A 52 5.57 19.86 -4.97
N LYS A 53 4.66 19.13 -5.66
CA LYS A 53 3.50 19.74 -6.31
C LYS A 53 2.61 20.53 -5.34
N ARG A 54 2.42 20.07 -4.09
CA ARG A 54 1.65 20.82 -3.09
C ARG A 54 2.37 22.09 -2.62
N PHE A 55 3.69 22.05 -2.52
CA PHE A 55 4.49 23.24 -2.22
C PHE A 55 4.46 24.25 -3.37
N MET A 56 4.61 23.79 -4.61
CA MET A 56 4.61 24.63 -5.81
C MET A 56 3.24 25.22 -6.13
N ASN A 57 2.16 24.49 -5.86
CA ASN A 57 0.78 24.95 -6.13
C ASN A 57 0.17 25.80 -5.00
N ASN A 58 0.93 26.12 -3.95
CA ASN A 58 0.44 27.00 -2.88
C ASN A 58 0.86 28.46 -3.17
N PRO A 59 -0.07 29.35 -3.59
CA PRO A 59 0.23 30.74 -3.92
C PRO A 59 0.61 31.59 -2.70
N GLU A 60 0.45 31.08 -1.48
CA GLU A 60 0.82 31.74 -0.22
C GLU A 60 2.29 31.54 0.19
N SER A 61 3.08 30.80 -0.61
CA SER A 61 4.47 30.45 -0.29
C SER A 61 5.48 31.62 -0.33
N GLU A 62 5.04 32.84 -0.65
CA GLU A 62 5.88 34.04 -0.64
C GLU A 62 6.15 34.60 0.77
N TYR A 63 5.48 34.10 1.80
CA TYR A 63 5.73 34.50 3.17
C TYR A 63 6.10 33.27 3.96
N HIS A 64 7.38 33.02 4.21
CA HIS A 64 7.91 32.37 5.43
C HIS A 64 9.43 32.16 5.27
N THR A 65 10.19 33.24 5.24
CA THR A 65 11.66 33.22 5.33
C THR A 65 12.19 32.69 6.69
N ASN A 66 11.30 32.45 7.66
CA ASN A 66 11.65 32.06 9.03
C ASN A 66 11.05 30.72 9.48
N ILE A 67 10.57 29.85 8.58
CA ILE A 67 10.15 28.50 8.98
C ILE A 67 11.35 27.54 8.84
N PRO A 68 11.77 26.89 9.94
CA PRO A 68 12.84 25.91 9.92
C PRO A 68 12.46 24.69 9.07
N LYS A 69 13.37 24.23 8.22
CA LYS A 69 13.13 23.16 7.25
C LYS A 69 12.89 21.81 7.91
N ASN A 70 13.37 21.64 9.14
CA ASN A 70 13.25 20.42 9.94
C ASN A 70 13.12 20.75 11.45
N ILE A 71 12.87 19.71 12.26
CA ILE A 71 12.68 19.87 13.71
C ILE A 71 13.92 20.38 14.44
N PHE A 72 15.11 20.24 13.85
CA PHE A 72 16.39 20.59 14.47
C PHE A 72 16.71 22.08 14.31
N GLU A 73 16.33 22.68 13.19
CA GLU A 73 16.51 24.10 12.90
C GLU A 73 15.52 24.99 13.67
N ARG A 74 14.56 24.42 14.41
CA ARG A 74 13.58 25.19 15.22
C ARG A 74 14.20 26.04 16.31
N ASN A 75 15.37 25.64 16.81
CA ASN A 75 16.07 26.37 17.87
C ASN A 75 17.32 27.10 17.36
N ASP A 76 17.47 27.24 16.03
CA ASP A 76 18.57 28.03 15.49
C ASP A 76 18.32 29.52 15.77
N PRO A 77 19.31 30.24 16.33
CA PRO A 77 19.15 31.66 16.70
C PRO A 77 18.86 32.57 15.50
N LYS A 78 19.10 32.09 14.27
CA LYS A 78 18.79 32.80 13.03
C LYS A 78 17.29 32.81 12.71
N ASN A 79 16.52 31.84 13.22
CA ASN A 79 15.10 31.65 12.96
C ASN A 79 14.20 32.20 14.08
N LEU A 80 14.79 32.75 15.16
CA LEU A 80 14.11 33.23 16.38
C LEU A 80 13.89 34.76 16.40
N LYS A 81 13.73 35.42 15.25
CA LYS A 81 13.53 36.88 15.14
C LYS A 81 12.11 37.27 14.76
#